data_AF-A0A7S0V8A2-F1
#
_entry.id   AF-A0A7S0V8A2-F1
#
_cell.length_a   1.000
_cell.length_b   1.000
_cell.length_c   1.000
_cell.angle_alpha   90.00
_cell.angle_beta   90.00
_cell.angle_gamma   90.00
#
_symmetry.space_group_name_H-M   'P 1'
#
loop_
_entity.id
_entity.type
_entity.pdbx_description
1 polymer ?
#
loop_
_entity_poly.entity_id
_entity_poly.type
_entity_poly.pdbx_seq_one_letter_code
_entity_poly.pdbx_strand_id
1 'polypeptide(L)'
;AAAAANGLPPDAVEAAAAAAKDTADALSNTMVFNTFVFMQLFNQINCRKVRDEINVFSGINGSGFFSFILAGEVLLQVLFVQYGGEALQTMPLSPAQWALSIGTGASSLLIRQAIRRVPNSIIPDTAEKLTTPWHRLRRRLRQRWGGVKGLRALLGGGRRRG
;
A
#
# COMPACT_ATOMS: atom_id res chain seq x y z
N ALA A 1 -25.75 13.79 -40.96
CA ALA A 1 -24.51 13.70 -41.77
C ALA A 1 -23.34 12.97 -41.07
N ALA A 2 -23.46 12.46 -39.83
CA ALA A 2 -22.34 11.78 -39.13
C ALA A 2 -22.25 10.25 -39.34
N ALA A 3 -23.25 9.61 -39.94
CA ALA A 3 -23.34 8.15 -40.05
C ALA A 3 -22.67 7.56 -41.31
N ALA A 4 -22.30 8.38 -42.29
CA ALA A 4 -21.75 7.91 -43.58
C ALA A 4 -20.22 7.72 -43.59
N ALA A 5 -19.51 8.05 -42.51
CA ALA A 5 -18.05 7.90 -42.41
C ALA A 5 -17.60 6.49 -41.94
N ASN A 6 -18.54 5.63 -41.50
CA ASN A 6 -18.25 4.32 -40.93
C ASN A 6 -18.78 3.20 -41.82
N GLY A 7 -18.32 3.04 -43.06
CA GLY A 7 -18.72 1.96 -43.97
C GLY A 7 -18.40 0.52 -43.49
N LEU A 8 -18.19 0.33 -42.20
CA LEU A 8 -17.99 -0.93 -41.51
C LEU A 8 -19.35 -1.52 -41.12
N PRO A 9 -19.54 -2.84 -41.26
CA PRO A 9 -20.80 -3.48 -40.90
C PRO A 9 -21.05 -3.40 -39.37
N PRO A 10 -22.31 -3.41 -38.90
CA PRO A 10 -22.65 -3.12 -37.50
C PRO A 10 -22.01 -4.07 -36.48
N ASP A 11 -21.82 -5.33 -36.88
CA ASP A 11 -21.09 -6.37 -36.13
C ASP A 11 -19.61 -6.03 -35.92
N ALA A 12 -18.96 -5.40 -36.91
CA ALA A 12 -17.58 -4.94 -36.77
C ALA A 12 -17.45 -3.76 -35.79
N VAL A 13 -18.46 -2.89 -35.71
CA VAL A 13 -18.48 -1.77 -34.75
C VAL A 13 -18.66 -2.29 -33.33
N GLU A 14 -19.55 -3.28 -33.13
CA GLU A 14 -19.76 -3.91 -31.83
C GLU A 14 -18.54 -4.70 -31.36
N ALA A 15 -17.91 -5.46 -32.27
CA ALA A 15 -16.67 -6.16 -31.98
C ALA A 15 -15.52 -5.20 -31.62
N ALA A 16 -15.39 -4.07 -32.32
CA ALA A 16 -14.41 -3.04 -32.00
C ALA A 16 -14.70 -2.37 -30.65
N ALA A 17 -15.98 -2.12 -30.32
CA ALA A 17 -16.38 -1.56 -29.04
C ALA A 17 -16.10 -2.53 -27.87
N ALA A 18 -16.37 -3.83 -28.06
CA ALA A 18 -16.07 -4.86 -27.09
C ALA A 18 -14.55 -4.97 -26.83
N ALA A 19 -13.74 -5.05 -27.90
CA ALA A 19 -12.29 -5.07 -27.79
C ALA A 19 -11.71 -3.82 -27.10
N ALA A 20 -12.29 -2.64 -27.39
CA ALA A 20 -11.91 -1.40 -26.72
C ALA A 20 -12.23 -1.42 -25.22
N LYS A 21 -13.39 -1.96 -24.84
CA LYS A 21 -13.78 -2.11 -23.43
C LYS A 21 -12.84 -3.06 -22.68
N ASP A 22 -12.52 -4.21 -23.26
CA ASP A 22 -11.63 -5.19 -22.63
C ASP A 22 -10.22 -4.60 -22.40
N THR A 23 -9.74 -3.81 -23.37
CA THR A 23 -8.47 -3.10 -23.24
C THR A 23 -8.52 -2.05 -22.12
N ALA A 24 -9.64 -1.33 -21.99
CA ALA A 24 -9.83 -0.34 -20.92
C ALA A 24 -9.86 -0.99 -19.53
N ASP A 25 -10.53 -2.14 -19.40
CA ASP A 25 -10.59 -2.90 -18.14
C ASP A 25 -9.21 -3.40 -17.72
N ALA A 26 -8.43 -3.94 -18.67
CA ALA A 26 -7.05 -4.38 -18.42
C ALA A 26 -6.11 -3.22 -18.04
N LEU A 27 -6.24 -2.07 -18.71
CA LEU A 27 -5.50 -0.86 -18.37
C LEU A 27 -5.83 -0.38 -16.95
N SER A 28 -7.12 -0.35 -16.59
CA SER A 28 -7.57 0.06 -15.26
C SER A 28 -7.00 -0.83 -14.16
N ASN A 29 -7.07 -2.15 -14.35
CA ASN A 29 -6.51 -3.12 -13.40
C ASN A 29 -5.00 -2.91 -13.20
N THR A 30 -4.27 -2.70 -14.31
CA THR A 30 -2.83 -2.42 -14.25
C THR A 30 -2.55 -1.10 -13.54
N MET A 31 -3.32 -0.05 -13.82
CA MET A 31 -3.18 1.26 -13.16
C MET A 31 -3.43 1.17 -11.66
N VAL A 32 -4.45 0.42 -11.23
CA VAL A 32 -4.75 0.20 -9.82
C VAL A 32 -3.62 -0.57 -9.14
N PHE A 33 -3.16 -1.67 -9.75
CA PHE A 33 -2.01 -2.43 -9.26
C PHE A 33 -0.76 -1.54 -9.11
N ASN A 34 -0.42 -0.79 -10.17
CA ASN A 34 0.76 0.07 -10.18
C ASN A 34 0.68 1.17 -9.12
N THR A 35 -0.46 1.83 -9.03
CA THR A 35 -0.71 2.87 -8.02
C THR A 35 -0.65 2.30 -6.60
N PHE A 36 -1.17 1.10 -6.37
CA PHE A 36 -1.14 0.45 -5.06
C PHE A 36 0.28 0.15 -4.60
N VAL A 37 1.14 -0.38 -5.49
CA VAL A 37 2.55 -0.63 -5.15
C VAL A 37 3.29 0.68 -4.88
N PHE A 38 3.09 1.71 -5.71
CA PHE A 38 3.69 3.03 -5.43
C PHE A 38 3.20 3.61 -4.10
N MET A 39 1.92 3.47 -3.78
CA MET A 39 1.39 3.90 -2.49
C MET A 39 2.03 3.12 -1.32
N GLN A 40 2.27 1.81 -1.46
CA GLN A 40 3.01 1.03 -0.47
C GLN A 40 4.45 1.54 -0.31
N LEU A 41 5.13 1.81 -1.42
CA LEU A 41 6.50 2.34 -1.43
C LEU A 41 6.57 3.71 -0.72
N PHE A 42 5.65 4.62 -1.04
CA PHE A 42 5.54 5.90 -0.35
C PHE A 42 5.14 5.75 1.12
N ASN A 43 4.29 4.78 1.45
CA ASN A 43 3.96 4.46 2.84
C ASN A 43 5.17 3.91 3.61
N GLN A 44 6.03 3.12 2.97
CA GLN A 44 7.27 2.62 3.55
C GLN A 44 8.24 3.77 3.89
N ILE A 45 8.37 4.73 2.96
CA ILE A 45 9.13 5.97 3.17
C ILE A 45 8.54 6.78 4.33
N ASN A 46 7.21 6.95 4.36
CA ASN A 46 6.48 7.59 5.44
C ASN A 46 6.79 6.91 6.80
N CYS A 47 6.64 5.61 6.92
CA CYS A 47 6.88 4.87 8.17
C CYS A 47 8.33 5.02 8.67
N ARG A 48 9.30 5.14 7.77
CA ARG A 48 10.71 5.35 8.16
C ARG A 48 11.04 6.80 8.53
N LYS A 49 10.46 7.80 7.86
CA LYS A 49 10.73 9.24 8.11
C LYS A 49 9.80 9.88 9.15
N VAL A 50 9.64 9.25 10.31
CA VAL A 50 8.99 9.89 11.47
C VAL A 50 9.90 10.95 12.11
N ARG A 51 11.22 10.85 11.99
CA ARG A 51 12.19 11.86 12.47
C ARG A 51 12.39 13.00 11.48
N ASP A 52 12.62 14.16 12.04
CA ASP A 52 12.32 15.51 11.56
C ASP A 52 13.36 16.08 10.57
N GLU A 53 13.54 15.45 9.41
CA GLU A 53 14.52 15.92 8.41
C GLU A 53 13.85 16.28 7.08
N ILE A 54 13.86 17.58 6.77
CA ILE A 54 13.21 18.23 5.61
C ILE A 54 13.77 17.73 4.27
N ASN A 55 14.99 17.15 4.26
CA ASN A 55 15.60 16.57 3.06
C ASN A 55 15.27 15.09 2.91
N VAL A 56 14.38 14.75 1.98
CA VAL A 56 14.04 13.36 1.65
C VAL A 56 15.28 12.56 1.17
N PHE A 57 16.27 13.25 0.61
CA PHE A 57 17.49 12.70 0.05
C PHE A 57 18.71 12.63 1.01
N SER A 58 18.73 13.41 2.10
CA SER A 58 19.88 13.54 3.01
C SER A 58 20.01 12.41 4.06
N GLY A 59 19.71 11.17 3.66
CA GLY A 59 19.75 10.02 4.59
C GLY A 59 19.39 8.67 3.98
N ILE A 60 19.02 8.62 2.69
CA ILE A 60 18.84 7.37 1.95
C ILE A 60 20.13 6.54 2.03
N ASN A 61 21.30 7.16 1.91
CA ASN A 61 22.60 6.48 2.05
C ASN A 61 23.06 6.17 3.49
N GLY A 62 22.29 6.54 4.53
CA GLY A 62 22.67 6.25 5.93
C GLY A 62 22.48 4.79 6.35
N SER A 63 21.65 4.03 5.62
CA SER A 63 21.46 2.59 5.82
C SER A 63 21.24 1.91 4.47
N GLY A 64 22.27 1.26 3.92
CA GLY A 64 22.22 0.61 2.60
C GLY A 64 21.06 -0.39 2.43
N PHE A 65 20.59 -1.00 3.51
CA PHE A 65 19.46 -1.93 3.50
C PHE A 65 18.13 -1.30 3.05
N PHE A 66 17.86 -0.05 3.46
CA PHE A 66 16.61 0.63 3.08
C PHE A 66 16.62 1.03 1.60
N SER A 67 17.75 1.57 1.13
CA SER A 67 17.93 1.89 -0.29
C SER A 67 17.85 0.65 -1.17
N PHE A 68 18.38 -0.48 -0.70
CA PHE A 68 18.30 -1.75 -1.41
C PHE A 68 16.86 -2.22 -1.56
N ILE A 69 16.05 -2.18 -0.49
CA ILE A 69 14.63 -2.56 -0.57
C ILE A 69 13.86 -1.64 -1.50
N LEU A 70 14.02 -0.32 -1.38
CA LEU A 70 13.35 0.63 -2.26
C LEU A 70 13.75 0.44 -3.73
N ALA A 71 15.04 0.27 -4.01
CA ALA A 71 15.51 0.03 -5.38
C ALA A 71 14.99 -1.31 -5.92
N GLY A 72 14.95 -2.34 -5.08
CA GLY A 72 14.37 -3.65 -5.42
C GLY A 72 12.88 -3.56 -5.75
N GLU A 73 12.10 -2.84 -4.94
CA GLU A 73 10.67 -2.62 -5.17
C GLU A 73 10.41 -1.84 -6.47
N VAL A 74 11.16 -0.76 -6.75
CA VAL A 74 11.03 0.00 -8.01
C VAL A 74 11.41 -0.88 -9.21
N LEU A 75 12.52 -1.60 -9.12
CA LEU A 75 12.98 -2.49 -10.20
C LEU A 75 11.94 -3.57 -10.50
N LEU A 76 11.47 -4.24 -9.45
CA LEU A 76 10.45 -5.27 -9.56
C LEU A 76 9.15 -4.70 -10.14
N GLN A 77 8.79 -3.47 -9.78
CA GLN A 77 7.61 -2.80 -10.31
C GLN A 77 7.71 -2.53 -11.82
N VAL A 78 8.87 -2.07 -12.29
CA VAL A 78 9.13 -1.94 -13.73
C VAL A 78 9.07 -3.29 -14.42
N LEU A 79 9.63 -4.33 -13.82
CA LEU A 79 9.61 -5.68 -14.38
C LEU A 79 8.18 -6.24 -14.49
N PHE A 80 7.36 -6.07 -13.46
CA PHE A 80 5.98 -6.54 -13.45
C PHE A 80 5.10 -5.77 -14.42
N VAL A 81 5.22 -4.45 -14.52
CA VAL A 81 4.36 -3.67 -15.42
C VAL A 81 4.77 -3.85 -16.89
N GLN A 82 6.06 -3.97 -17.19
CA GLN A 82 6.54 -4.09 -18.57
C GLN A 82 6.55 -5.54 -19.07
N TYR A 83 6.77 -6.52 -18.20
CA TYR A 83 6.96 -7.93 -18.57
C TYR A 83 6.04 -8.91 -17.85
N GLY A 84 5.14 -8.45 -16.97
CA GLY A 84 4.20 -9.31 -16.24
C GLY A 84 3.16 -9.98 -17.13
N GLY A 85 2.80 -9.35 -18.25
CA GLY A 85 1.92 -9.90 -19.29
C GLY A 85 0.70 -10.64 -18.72
N GLU A 86 0.42 -11.84 -19.22
CA GLU A 86 -0.71 -12.66 -18.77
C GLU A 86 -0.57 -13.17 -17.34
N ALA A 87 0.64 -13.39 -16.83
CA ALA A 87 0.87 -13.96 -15.50
C ALA A 87 0.41 -13.02 -14.37
N LEU A 88 0.50 -11.71 -14.59
CA LEU A 88 0.01 -10.68 -13.66
C LEU A 88 -1.19 -9.91 -14.21
N GLN A 89 -1.69 -10.29 -15.39
CA GLN A 89 -2.75 -9.59 -16.14
C GLN A 89 -2.47 -8.09 -16.28
N THR A 90 -1.21 -7.75 -16.55
CA THR A 90 -0.74 -6.35 -16.67
C THR A 90 -0.51 -5.98 -18.12
N MET A 91 -0.92 -4.77 -18.50
CA MET A 91 -0.57 -4.16 -19.79
C MET A 91 0.56 -3.14 -19.65
N PRO A 92 1.44 -3.00 -20.66
CA PRO A 92 2.49 -2.00 -20.64
C PRO A 92 1.89 -0.59 -20.53
N LEU A 93 2.30 0.14 -19.50
CA LEU A 93 1.81 1.49 -19.25
C LEU A 93 2.62 2.53 -20.03
N SER A 94 1.93 3.53 -20.56
CA SER A 94 2.57 4.71 -21.16
C SER A 94 3.29 5.57 -20.11
N PRO A 95 4.31 6.37 -20.48
CA PRO A 95 4.99 7.26 -19.54
C PRO A 95 4.05 8.23 -18.82
N ALA A 96 2.99 8.70 -19.48
CA ALA A 96 1.98 9.56 -18.87
C ALA A 96 1.17 8.83 -17.78
N GLN A 97 0.78 7.58 -18.03
CA GLN A 97 0.10 6.74 -17.04
C GLN A 97 1.00 6.39 -15.85
N TRP A 98 2.28 6.12 -16.10
CA TRP A 98 3.29 6.02 -15.05
C TRP A 98 3.33 7.28 -14.19
N ALA A 99 3.47 8.46 -14.81
CA ALA A 99 3.48 9.73 -14.07
C ALA A 99 2.20 9.95 -13.26
N LEU A 100 1.03 9.63 -13.81
CA LEU A 100 -0.24 9.72 -13.10
C LEU A 100 -0.28 8.80 -11.88
N SER A 101 0.07 7.51 -12.04
CA SER A 101 0.08 6.53 -10.94
C SER A 101 1.10 6.85 -9.84
N ILE A 102 2.28 7.35 -10.22
CA ILE A 102 3.29 7.85 -9.28
C ILE A 102 2.76 9.08 -8.56
N GLY A 103 2.12 10.01 -9.28
CA GLY A 103 1.52 11.23 -8.73
C GLY A 103 0.42 10.93 -7.71
N THR A 104 -0.49 10.00 -8.02
CA THR A 104 -1.51 9.54 -7.06
C THR A 104 -0.88 8.84 -5.87
N GLY A 105 0.12 7.99 -6.05
CA GLY A 105 0.85 7.40 -4.93
C GLY A 105 1.50 8.47 -4.03
N ALA A 106 2.14 9.48 -4.64
CA ALA A 106 2.85 10.55 -3.94
C ALA A 106 1.91 11.44 -3.12
N SER A 107 0.62 11.50 -3.47
CA SER A 107 -0.39 12.19 -2.66
C SER A 107 -0.45 11.69 -1.21
N SER A 108 -0.11 10.42 -0.95
CA SER A 108 -0.01 9.86 0.40
C SER A 108 1.07 10.55 1.26
N LEU A 109 2.17 11.00 0.64
CA LEU A 109 3.20 11.81 1.30
C LEU A 109 2.64 13.20 1.62
N LEU A 110 1.89 13.80 0.70
CA LEU A 110 1.28 15.13 0.86
C LEU A 110 0.26 15.14 2.01
N ILE A 111 -0.60 14.11 2.09
CA ILE A 111 -1.57 13.96 3.18
C ILE A 111 -0.86 13.91 4.53
N ARG A 112 0.24 13.17 4.65
CA ARG A 112 1.03 13.13 5.89
C ARG A 112 1.59 14.50 6.25
N GLN A 113 2.14 15.22 5.28
CA GLN A 113 2.67 16.57 5.50
C GLN A 113 1.55 17.53 5.94
N ALA A 114 0.36 17.41 5.35
CA ALA A 114 -0.81 18.18 5.74
C ALA A 114 -1.25 17.86 7.19
N ILE A 115 -1.33 16.57 7.56
CA ILE A 115 -1.67 16.15 8.93
C ILE A 115 -0.66 16.70 9.95
N ARG A 116 0.64 16.72 9.63
CA ARG A 116 1.67 17.30 10.52
C ARG A 116 1.54 18.81 10.74
N ARG A 117 0.84 19.53 9.87
CA ARG A 117 0.57 20.97 10.03
C ARG A 117 -0.61 21.23 10.95
N VAL A 118 -1.41 20.22 11.29
CA VAL A 118 -2.54 20.36 12.21
C VAL A 118 -2.01 20.46 13.63
N PRO A 119 -2.22 21.59 14.33
CA PRO A 119 -1.77 21.74 15.71
C PRO A 119 -2.51 20.77 16.63
N ASN A 120 -1.78 20.17 17.57
CA ASN A 120 -2.32 19.22 18.56
C ASN A 120 -3.43 19.80 19.45
N SER A 121 -3.67 21.13 19.40
CA SER A 121 -4.79 21.78 20.06
C SER A 121 -6.16 21.38 19.48
N ILE A 122 -6.21 20.86 18.25
CA ILE A 122 -7.45 20.46 17.58
C ILE A 122 -7.76 18.98 17.78
N ILE A 123 -6.76 18.14 18.07
CA ILE A 123 -6.97 16.73 18.43
C ILE A 123 -7.25 16.73 19.94
N PRO A 124 -8.52 16.74 20.40
CA PRO A 124 -8.80 16.65 21.81
C PRO A 124 -8.43 15.23 22.26
N ASP A 125 -8.36 15.01 23.56
CA ASP A 125 -8.15 13.71 24.25
C ASP A 125 -9.11 12.57 23.84
N THR A 126 -9.89 12.70 22.76
CA THR A 126 -10.74 11.68 22.14
C THR A 126 -9.98 10.40 21.83
N ALA A 127 -8.72 10.49 21.37
CA ALA A 127 -7.86 9.33 21.20
C ALA A 127 -7.53 8.67 22.55
N GLU A 128 -7.35 9.45 23.62
CA GLU A 128 -7.15 8.94 24.98
C GLU A 128 -8.42 8.27 25.53
N LYS A 129 -9.60 8.85 25.27
CA LYS A 129 -10.92 8.30 25.68
C LYS A 129 -11.28 7.00 24.95
N LEU A 130 -10.91 6.85 23.68
CA LEU A 130 -11.13 5.62 22.91
C LEU A 130 -10.13 4.51 23.25
N THR A 131 -8.89 4.88 23.61
CA THR A 131 -7.85 3.92 23.95
C THR A 131 -7.89 3.45 25.41
N THR A 132 -8.41 4.25 26.35
CA THR A 132 -8.47 3.86 27.78
C THR A 132 -9.24 2.54 28.03
N PRO A 133 -10.43 2.30 27.44
CA PRO A 133 -11.13 1.03 27.59
C PRO A 133 -10.30 -0.16 27.10
N TRP A 134 -9.62 0.03 25.96
CA TRP A 134 -8.73 -0.97 25.38
C TRP A 134 -7.51 -1.24 26.27
N HIS A 135 -6.90 -0.21 26.85
CA HIS A 135 -5.79 -0.35 27.80
C HIS A 135 -6.21 -1.13 29.06
N ARG A 136 -7.41 -0.86 29.59
CA ARG A 136 -7.98 -1.60 30.73
C ARG A 136 -8.24 -3.07 30.37
N LEU A 137 -8.88 -3.34 29.23
CA LEU A 137 -9.17 -4.70 28.77
C LEU A 137 -7.90 -5.50 28.49
N ARG A 138 -6.91 -4.92 27.79
CA ARG A 138 -5.62 -5.55 27.47
C ARG A 138 -4.84 -5.92 28.73
N ARG A 139 -4.89 -5.09 29.79
CA ARG A 139 -4.28 -5.40 31.10
C ARG A 139 -4.94 -6.63 31.75
N ARG A 140 -6.28 -6.69 31.75
CA ARG A 140 -7.04 -7.83 32.29
C ARG A 140 -6.74 -9.12 31.53
N LEU A 141 -6.73 -9.07 30.21
CA LEU A 141 -6.43 -10.22 29.37
C LEU A 141 -4.99 -10.70 29.56
N ARG A 142 -4.01 -9.80 29.67
CA ARG A 142 -2.61 -10.16 29.95
C ARG A 142 -2.44 -10.86 31.30
N GLN A 143 -3.15 -10.41 32.33
CA GLN A 143 -3.15 -11.08 33.64
C GLN A 143 -3.77 -12.48 33.58
N ARG A 144 -4.92 -12.63 32.92
CA ARG A 144 -5.54 -13.95 32.70
C ARG A 144 -4.63 -14.88 31.90
N TRP A 145 -3.95 -14.38 30.88
CA TRP A 145 -3.04 -15.17 30.06
C TRP A 145 -1.77 -15.59 30.81
N GLY A 146 -1.26 -14.76 31.72
CA GLY A 146 -0.16 -15.10 32.63
C GLY A 146 -0.52 -16.24 33.59
N GLY A 147 -1.75 -16.22 34.14
CA GLY A 147 -2.27 -17.29 34.99
C GLY A 147 -2.41 -18.64 34.26
N VAL A 148 -2.86 -18.62 33.00
CA VAL A 148 -2.96 -19.84 32.16
C VAL A 148 -1.58 -20.45 31.85
N LYS A 149 -0.55 -19.62 31.65
CA LYS A 149 0.83 -20.10 31.49
C LYS A 149 1.37 -20.75 32.77
N GLY A 150 1.10 -20.15 33.93
CA GLY A 150 1.46 -20.74 35.24
C GLY A 150 0.73 -22.04 35.53
N LEU A 151 -0.57 -22.11 35.23
CA LEU A 151 -1.38 -23.32 35.39
C LEU A 151 -0.93 -24.44 34.44
N ARG A 152 -0.57 -24.12 33.19
CA ARG A 152 0.02 -25.08 32.25
C ARG A 152 1.42 -25.55 32.69
N ALA A 153 2.23 -24.69 33.31
CA ALA A 153 3.52 -25.09 33.87
C ALA A 153 3.36 -26.04 35.07
N LEU A 154 2.34 -25.84 35.89
CA LEU A 154 2.01 -26.73 37.02
C LEU A 154 1.41 -28.07 36.57
N LEU A 155 0.57 -28.07 35.53
CA LEU A 155 -0.04 -29.29 34.98
C LEU A 155 0.90 -30.06 34.03
N GLY A 156 1.89 -29.39 33.43
CA GLY A 156 2.92 -29.99 32.57
C GLY A 156 4.22 -30.36 33.29
N GLY A 157 4.40 -29.91 34.54
CA GLY A 157 5.56 -30.17 35.40
C GLY A 157 5.48 -31.52 36.12
N GLY A 158 5.10 -32.58 35.41
CA GLY A 158 4.96 -33.93 35.94
C GLY A 158 5.96 -34.92 35.34
N ARG A 159 7.23 -34.52 35.12
CA ARG A 159 8.27 -35.51 34.78
C ARG A 159 9.67 -35.02 35.16
N ARG A 160 10.08 -35.33 36.39
CA ARG A 160 11.39 -35.88 36.79
C ARG A 160 11.64 -35.61 38.27
N ARG A 161 11.67 -36.67 39.08
CA ARG A 161 12.63 -36.88 40.17
C ARG A 161 12.43 -38.28 40.76
N GLY A 162 13.50 -39.07 40.76
CA GLY A 162 13.61 -40.39 41.40
C GLY A 162 13.49 -41.52 40.41
#